data_AF-A0A9C9PLY4-F1
#
_entry.id   AF-A0A9C9PLY4-F1
#
_cell.length_a   1.000
_cell.length_b   1.000
_cell.length_c   1.000
_cell.angle_alpha   90.00
_cell.angle_beta   90.00
_cell.angle_gamma   90.00
#
_symmetry.space_group_name_H-M   'P 1'
#
loop_
_entity.id
_entity.type
_entity.pdbx_description
1 polymer ?
#
loop_
_entity_poly.entity_id
_entity_poly.type
_entity_poly.pdbx_seq_one_letter_code
_entity_poly.pdbx_strand_id
1 'polypeptide(L)' 'MEKLWHALKMTFERRKTHPIPEFLSPPPKEWAVQFSVLARDVGIETNYSVVFKFVLDWYKHLLKKSTDFH' A
#
# COMPACT_ATOMS: atom_id res chain seq x y z
N MET A 1 1.54 -13.48 6.30
CA MET A 1 0.56 -12.67 5.55
C MET A 1 -0.83 -12.73 6.15
N GLU A 2 -1.28 -13.89 6.65
CA GLU A 2 -2.59 -14.03 7.33
C GLU A 2 -2.82 -13.02 8.46
N LYS A 3 -1.89 -12.94 9.45
CA LYS A 3 -1.98 -11.95 10.54
C LYS A 3 -2.08 -10.50 10.05
N LEU A 4 -1.38 -10.19 8.95
CA LEU A 4 -1.39 -8.86 8.35
C LEU A 4 -2.73 -8.56 7.66
N TRP A 5 -3.27 -9.54 6.92
CA TRP A 5 -4.61 -9.44 6.32
C TRP A 5 -5.69 -9.24 7.39
N HIS A 6 -5.63 -10.01 8.48
CA HIS A 6 -6.57 -9.87 9.58
C HIS A 6 -6.49 -8.47 10.22
N ALA A 7 -5.29 -7.97 10.49
CA ALA A 7 -5.09 -6.62 11.01
C ALA A 7 -5.62 -5.53 10.06
N LEU A 8 -5.41 -5.70 8.75
CA LEU A 8 -5.96 -4.80 7.73
C LEU A 8 -7.48 -4.81 7.76
N LYS A 9 -8.10 -6.00 7.72
CA LYS A 9 -9.56 -6.17 7.77
C LYS A 9 -10.18 -5.52 9.00
N MET A 10 -9.65 -5.83 10.18
CA MET A 10 -10.11 -5.24 11.45
C MET A 10 -9.97 -3.72 11.47
N THR A 11 -8.91 -3.16 10.87
CA THR A 11 -8.70 -1.71 10.81
C THR A 11 -9.77 -1.02 9.96
N PHE A 12 -10.08 -1.57 8.79
CA PHE A 12 -11.09 -1.03 7.89
C PHE A 12 -12.50 -1.19 8.46
N GLU A 13 -12.83 -2.36 9.01
CA GLU A 13 -14.11 -2.62 9.69
C GLU A 13 -14.34 -1.69 10.89
N ARG A 14 -13.28 -1.32 11.61
CA ARG A 14 -13.36 -0.35 12.72
C ARG A 14 -13.57 1.07 12.22
N ARG A 15 -12.87 1.50 11.16
CA ARG A 15 -12.92 2.88 10.65
C ARG A 15 -14.21 3.19 9.89
N LYS A 16 -14.81 2.20 9.21
CA LYS A 16 -16.10 2.30 8.49
C LYS A 16 -16.25 3.50 7.54
N THR A 17 -15.15 4.01 6.99
CA THR A 17 -15.17 5.16 6.08
C THR A 17 -15.32 4.73 4.61
N HIS A 18 -14.63 3.65 4.23
CA HIS A 18 -14.65 3.05 2.90
C HIS A 18 -14.23 1.56 3.03
N PRO A 19 -14.60 0.70 2.06
CA PRO A 19 -14.14 -0.69 2.05
C PRO A 19 -12.64 -0.79 1.76
N ILE A 20 -12.07 -1.97 1.98
CA ILE A 20 -10.70 -2.27 1.54
C ILE A 20 -10.67 -2.19 0.01
N PRO A 21 -9.79 -1.38 -0.60
CA PRO A 21 -9.79 -1.18 -2.04
C PRO A 21 -9.23 -2.41 -2.76
N GLU A 22 -9.82 -2.80 -3.90
CA GLU A 22 -9.32 -3.92 -4.70
C GLU A 22 -7.98 -3.61 -5.39
N PHE A 23 -7.68 -2.33 -5.61
CA PHE A 23 -6.42 -1.85 -6.17
C PHE A 23 -6.08 -0.47 -5.58
N LEU A 24 -4.79 -0.13 -5.58
CA LEU A 24 -4.35 1.21 -5.19
C LEU A 24 -4.30 2.09 -6.43
N SER A 25 -5.03 3.20 -6.41
CA SER A 25 -4.90 4.25 -7.43
C SER A 25 -3.51 4.88 -7.37
N PRO A 26 -2.95 5.34 -8.51
CA PRO A 26 -1.71 6.07 -8.51
C PRO A 26 -1.84 7.31 -7.61
N PRO A 27 -0.84 7.58 -6.77
CA PRO A 27 -0.88 8.72 -5.88
C PRO A 27 -0.69 10.04 -6.68
N PRO A 28 -1.11 11.18 -6.12
CA PRO A 28 -0.98 12.48 -6.78
C PRO A 28 0.46 12.79 -7.20
N LYS A 29 0.64 13.47 -8.34
CA LYS A 29 1.98 13.73 -8.91
C LYS A 29 2.76 14.75 -8.07
N GLU A 30 2.05 15.69 -7.47
CA GLU A 30 2.58 16.74 -6.61
C GLU A 30 3.33 16.20 -5.38
N TRP A 31 3.03 14.97 -4.93
CA TRP A 31 3.72 14.35 -3.80
C TRP A 31 5.13 13.85 -4.15
N ALA A 32 5.47 13.70 -5.44
CA ALA A 32 6.73 13.11 -5.86
C ALA A 32 7.97 13.83 -5.30
N VAL A 33 7.92 15.17 -5.24
CA VAL A 33 9.02 15.98 -4.68
C VAL A 33 9.19 15.73 -3.18
N GLN A 34 8.09 15.82 -2.43
CA GLN A 34 8.10 15.61 -0.98
C GLN A 34 8.52 14.18 -0.63
N PHE A 35 8.02 13.19 -1.37
CA PHE A 35 8.42 11.80 -1.23
C PHE A 35 9.93 11.62 -1.43
N SER A 36 10.49 12.16 -2.51
CA SER A 36 11.92 12.00 -2.85
C SER A 36 12.84 12.59 -1.76
N VAL A 37 12.45 13.72 -1.15
CA VAL A 37 13.20 14.31 -0.02
C VAL A 37 13.17 13.37 1.18
N LEU A 38 11.98 12.95 1.63
CA LEU A 38 11.84 12.07 2.79
C LEU A 38 12.50 10.70 2.58
N ALA A 39 12.37 10.13 1.38
CA ALA A 39 12.97 8.85 1.03
C ALA A 39 14.51 8.90 1.12
N ARG A 40 15.12 10.01 0.72
CA ARG A 40 16.56 10.21 0.80
C ARG A 40 17.04 10.27 2.25
N ASP A 41 16.30 10.94 3.12
CA ASP A 41 16.65 11.10 4.53
C ASP A 41 16.71 9.76 5.27
N VAL A 42 15.90 8.79 4.85
CA VAL A 42 15.88 7.42 5.41
C VAL A 42 16.62 6.40 4.55
N GLY A 43 17.29 6.83 3.47
CA GLY A 43 18.14 5.99 2.63
C GLY A 43 17.40 4.92 1.81
N ILE A 44 16.15 5.19 1.40
CA ILE A 44 15.37 4.28 0.53
C ILE A 44 15.33 4.80 -0.92
N GLU A 45 14.82 3.98 -1.84
CA GLU A 45 14.59 4.35 -3.24
C GLU A 45 13.77 5.65 -3.34
N THR A 46 14.26 6.60 -4.13
CA THR A 46 13.68 7.96 -4.24
C THR A 46 12.81 8.12 -5.48
N ASN A 47 12.89 7.18 -6.43
CA ASN A 47 12.04 7.17 -7.61
C ASN A 47 10.60 6.82 -7.24
N TYR A 48 9.75 7.85 -7.20
CA TYR A 48 8.35 7.78 -6.83
C TYR A 48 7.56 6.69 -7.56
N SER A 49 7.73 6.57 -8.88
CA SER A 49 7.02 5.58 -9.70
C SER A 49 7.48 4.16 -9.40
N VAL A 50 8.78 3.97 -9.14
CA VAL A 50 9.34 2.66 -8.78
C VAL A 50 8.82 2.22 -7.42
N VAL A 51 8.82 3.11 -6.42
CA VAL A 51 8.31 2.77 -5.08
C VAL A 51 6.82 2.52 -5.10
N PHE A 52 6.04 3.33 -5.81
CA PHE A 52 4.61 3.08 -5.93
C PHE A 52 4.32 1.72 -6.58
N LYS A 53 5.05 1.36 -7.65
CA LYS A 53 4.93 0.04 -8.28
C LYS A 53 5.22 -1.08 -7.28
N PHE A 54 6.28 -0.97 -6.49
CA PHE A 54 6.62 -1.93 -5.45
C PHE A 54 5.48 -2.11 -4.43
N VAL A 55 4.92 -1.00 -3.91
CA VAL A 55 3.80 -1.03 -2.95
C VAL A 55 2.56 -1.65 -3.58
N LEU A 56 2.24 -1.31 -4.83
CA LEU A 56 1.10 -1.86 -5.57
C LEU A 56 1.23 -3.37 -5.75
N ASP A 57 2.41 -3.85 -6.13
CA ASP A 57 2.66 -5.28 -6.34
C ASP A 57 2.61 -6.05 -5.02
N TRP A 58 3.17 -5.49 -3.95
CA TRP A 58 3.04 -6.04 -2.60
C TRP A 58 1.59 -6.12 -2.14
N TYR A 59 0.80 -5.08 -2.39
CA TYR A 59 -0.62 -5.03 -2.02
C TYR A 59 -1.44 -6.08 -2.78
N LYS A 60 -1.22 -6.24 -4.08
CA LYS A 60 -1.84 -7.31 -4.88
C LYS A 60 -1.52 -8.70 -4.34
N HIS A 61 -0.28 -8.92 -3.92
CA HIS A 61 0.12 -10.20 -3.31
C HIS A 61 -0.56 -10.45 -1.97
N LEU A 62 -0.72 -9.40 -1.15
CA LEU A 62 -1.48 -9.47 0.10
C LEU A 62 -2.95 -9.83 -0.17
N LEU A 63 -3.59 -9.20 -1.15
CA LEU A 63 -4.97 -9.50 -1.51
C LEU A 63 -5.13 -10.91 -2.06
N LYS A 64 -4.27 -11.35 -3.00
CA LYS A 64 -4.35 -12.72 -3.54
C LYS A 64 -4.23 -13.78 -2.44
N LYS A 65 -3.24 -13.61 -1.57
CA LYS A 65 -3.05 -14.51 -0.43
C LYS A 65 -4.20 -14.46 0.57
N SER A 66 -5.02 -13.42 0.60
CA SER A 66 -6.20 -13.38 1.46
C SER A 66 -7.36 -14.22 0.91
N THR A 67 -7.45 -14.34 -0.42
CA THR A 67 -8.48 -15.11 -1.11
C THR A 67 -8.18 -16.61 -1.11
N ASP A 68 -6.90 -17.00 -1.06
CA ASP A 68 -6.46 -18.40 -1.01
C ASP A 68 -6.82 -19.12 0.33
N PHE A 69 -7.31 -18.40 1.33
CA PHE A 69 -7.76 -18.95 2.63
C PHE A 69 -9.29 -18.94 2.80
N HIS A 70 -10.05 -18.86 1.71
CA HIS A 70 -11.51 -19.05 1.69
C HIS A 70 -11.89 -20.26 0.85
#